data_AF-A0A521WI51-F1
#
_entry.id   AF-A0A521WI51-F1
#
_cell.length_a   1.000
_cell.length_b   1.000
_cell.length_c   1.000
_cell.angle_alpha   90.00
_cell.angle_beta   90.00
_cell.angle_gamma   90.00
#
_symmetry.space_group_name_H-M   'P 1'
#
loop_
_entity.id
_entity.type
_entity.pdbx_description
1 polymer ?
#
loop_
_entity_poly.entity_id
_entity_poly.type
_entity_poly.pdbx_seq_one_letter_code
_entity_poly.pdbx_strand_id
1 'polypeptide(L)'
;MNILFVYPQYPDTFWSFKHALKFISKKAGNPPLGLLTVAAMVPRQWEKLFIDLNVEELHDKDIQWADYVFLSGMSIQAESARKIISRCKAFGKKIVAGGPLFTARYDEFDEVDYLVLNEAEITLPLFLNDLSRGEAKHIYSSNEWADITTTPVPLWELIDFKQYATMNIQYSRGCPYDCEFCDITVLYGRKPRTKTADQLVGELESLYTAGWRGHVFLVDDNFIGNKGKVKKEILPALGQWMKKRKHVFSLSTEASLNLADDEELLHGMVEVGFNTV
;
A
#
# COMPACT_ATOMS: atom_id res chain seq x y z
N MET A 1 -10.47 -18.01 11.93
CA MET A 1 -9.56 -18.22 10.80
C MET A 1 -8.33 -17.40 11.07
N ASN A 2 -7.16 -18.01 10.94
CA ASN A 2 -5.86 -17.39 11.13
C ASN A 2 -5.30 -16.99 9.77
N ILE A 3 -5.02 -15.71 9.57
CA ILE A 3 -4.45 -15.20 8.33
C ILE A 3 -3.05 -14.67 8.58
N LEU A 4 -2.11 -15.17 7.79
CA LEU A 4 -0.76 -14.63 7.73
C LEU A 4 -0.64 -13.74 6.49
N PHE A 5 -0.42 -12.45 6.68
CA PHE A 5 -0.03 -11.52 5.63
C PHE A 5 1.48 -11.51 5.51
N VAL A 6 2.00 -11.68 4.30
CA VAL A 6 3.44 -11.70 4.03
C VAL A 6 3.77 -10.70 2.93
N TYR A 7 4.75 -9.83 3.20
CA TYR A 7 5.35 -8.96 2.20
C TYR A 7 6.79 -9.42 1.92
N PRO A 8 7.13 -9.80 0.67
CA PRO A 8 8.45 -10.35 0.35
C PRO A 8 9.59 -9.35 0.52
N GLN A 9 10.81 -9.85 0.53
CA GLN A 9 11.99 -9.02 0.66
C GLN A 9 12.34 -8.34 -0.67
N TYR A 10 12.73 -7.06 -0.62
CA TYR A 10 13.40 -6.40 -1.73
C TYR A 10 14.82 -6.96 -1.90
N PRO A 11 15.29 -7.19 -3.15
CA PRO A 11 16.71 -7.43 -3.38
C PRO A 11 17.55 -6.22 -2.95
N ASP A 12 18.85 -6.44 -2.78
CA ASP A 12 19.78 -5.35 -2.51
C ASP A 12 19.88 -4.43 -3.73
N THR A 13 19.34 -3.23 -3.61
CA THR A 13 19.20 -2.26 -4.70
C THR A 13 19.42 -0.86 -4.15
N PHE A 14 19.66 0.10 -5.03
CA PHE A 14 19.74 1.51 -4.65
C PHE A 14 18.50 1.97 -3.85
N TRP A 15 17.31 1.51 -4.26
CA TRP A 15 16.02 1.92 -3.69
C TRP A 15 15.61 1.17 -2.43
N SER A 16 16.23 0.04 -2.10
CA SER A 16 15.94 -0.64 -0.84
C SER A 16 16.59 0.04 0.36
N PHE A 17 17.55 0.95 0.13
CA PHE A 17 18.30 1.69 1.16
C PHE A 17 18.87 0.80 2.28
N LYS A 18 19.07 -0.50 2.01
CA LYS A 18 19.34 -1.54 3.02
C LYS A 18 20.54 -1.22 3.90
N HIS A 19 21.56 -0.59 3.33
CA HIS A 19 22.77 -0.18 4.05
C HIS A 19 22.64 1.20 4.70
N ALA A 20 21.90 2.13 4.07
CA ALA A 20 21.72 3.49 4.56
C ALA A 20 20.79 3.56 5.79
N LEU A 21 19.71 2.77 5.80
CA LEU A 21 18.72 2.77 6.88
C LEU A 21 19.30 2.36 8.24
N LYS A 22 20.40 1.59 8.24
CA LYS A 22 21.14 1.23 9.46
C LYS A 22 21.65 2.46 10.23
N PHE A 23 22.01 3.54 9.54
CA PHE A 23 22.49 4.77 10.17
C PHE A 23 21.40 5.50 10.96
N ILE A 24 20.12 5.27 10.63
CA ILE A 24 18.98 5.84 11.34
C ILE A 24 18.22 4.79 12.16
N SER A 25 18.83 3.62 12.40
CA SER A 25 18.27 2.49 13.15
C SER A 25 16.91 2.02 12.60
N LYS A 26 16.75 2.04 11.27
CA LYS A 26 15.56 1.55 10.56
C LYS A 26 15.92 0.32 9.73
N LYS A 27 14.93 -0.52 9.46
CA LYS A 27 15.08 -1.74 8.66
C LYS A 27 14.50 -1.61 7.26
N ALA A 28 13.38 -0.89 7.13
CA ALA A 28 12.74 -0.59 5.86
C ALA A 28 12.46 0.92 5.72
N GLY A 29 12.40 1.41 4.49
CA GLY A 29 12.02 2.79 4.21
C GLY A 29 10.55 3.02 4.57
N ASN A 30 9.69 2.21 3.95
CA ASN A 30 8.24 2.36 3.95
C ASN A 30 7.56 1.04 4.34
N PRO A 31 6.41 1.07 5.05
CA PRO A 31 5.60 -0.12 5.23
C PRO A 31 4.83 -0.49 3.95
N PRO A 32 4.47 -1.77 3.76
CA PRO A 32 3.67 -2.25 2.63
C PRO A 32 2.20 -1.80 2.74
N LEU A 33 1.93 -0.55 2.38
CA LEU A 33 0.63 0.11 2.52
C LEU A 33 -0.52 -0.73 1.95
N GLY A 34 -0.40 -1.19 0.71
CA GLY A 34 -1.47 -1.94 0.04
C GLY A 34 -1.87 -3.21 0.79
N LEU A 35 -0.91 -3.96 1.35
CA LEU A 35 -1.18 -5.18 2.10
C LEU A 35 -1.82 -4.87 3.47
N LEU A 36 -1.44 -3.77 4.11
CA LEU A 36 -2.07 -3.29 5.34
C LEU A 36 -3.51 -2.82 5.12
N THR A 37 -3.79 -2.21 3.96
CA THR A 37 -5.15 -1.86 3.52
C THR A 37 -5.98 -3.12 3.30
N VAL A 38 -5.44 -4.12 2.60
CA VAL A 38 -6.12 -5.42 2.39
C VAL A 38 -6.41 -6.10 3.74
N ALA A 39 -5.48 -6.03 4.71
CA ALA A 39 -5.71 -6.58 6.04
C ALA A 39 -6.90 -5.91 6.77
N ALA A 40 -7.20 -4.64 6.49
CA ALA A 40 -8.37 -3.95 7.03
C ALA A 40 -9.71 -4.39 6.38
N MET A 41 -9.63 -5.02 5.20
CA MET A 41 -10.79 -5.41 4.40
C MET A 41 -11.24 -6.85 4.65
N VAL A 42 -10.39 -7.70 5.22
CA VAL A 42 -10.79 -9.05 5.62
C VAL A 42 -11.64 -9.01 6.90
N PRO A 43 -12.45 -10.04 7.19
CA PRO A 43 -13.32 -10.05 8.36
C PRO A 43 -12.59 -9.74 9.69
N ARG A 44 -13.21 -8.90 10.51
CA ARG A 44 -12.62 -8.41 11.77
C ARG A 44 -12.33 -9.56 12.75
N GLN A 45 -13.18 -10.57 12.77
CA GLN A 45 -13.08 -11.76 13.63
C GLN A 45 -11.97 -12.74 13.23
N TRP A 46 -11.26 -12.51 12.12
CA TRP A 46 -10.10 -13.31 11.77
C TRP A 46 -8.88 -12.84 12.55
N GLU A 47 -8.11 -13.79 13.08
CA GLU A 47 -6.82 -13.52 13.71
C GLU A 47 -5.80 -13.21 12.61
N LYS A 48 -4.98 -12.16 12.81
CA LYS A 48 -4.10 -11.62 11.78
C LYS A 48 -2.68 -11.57 12.30
N LEU A 49 -1.75 -12.11 11.51
CA LEU A 49 -0.32 -11.94 11.68
C LEU A 49 0.22 -11.26 10.43
N PHE A 50 1.12 -10.29 10.58
CA PHE A 50 1.71 -9.56 9.47
C PHE A 50 3.23 -9.67 9.53
N ILE A 51 3.85 -10.13 8.46
CA ILE A 51 5.29 -10.33 8.35
C ILE A 51 5.81 -9.60 7.12
N ASP A 52 6.57 -8.53 7.35
CA ASP A 52 7.35 -7.86 6.31
C ASP A 52 8.79 -8.39 6.31
N LEU A 53 9.19 -9.10 5.26
CA LEU A 53 10.55 -9.67 5.14
C LEU A 53 11.66 -8.61 5.00
N ASN A 54 11.28 -7.33 4.87
CA ASN A 54 12.22 -6.20 4.93
C ASN A 54 12.52 -5.77 6.36
N VAL A 55 11.76 -6.26 7.34
CA VAL A 55 11.85 -5.87 8.76
C VAL A 55 12.14 -7.08 9.65
N GLU A 56 11.57 -8.23 9.35
CA GLU A 56 11.67 -9.44 10.18
C GLU A 56 11.72 -10.71 9.34
N GLU A 57 12.00 -11.85 9.98
CA GLU A 57 12.09 -13.14 9.31
C GLU A 57 10.75 -13.87 9.36
N LEU A 58 10.39 -14.54 8.25
CA LEU A 58 9.26 -15.44 8.21
C LEU A 58 9.66 -16.82 8.74
N HIS A 59 9.11 -17.22 9.89
CA HIS A 59 9.40 -18.52 10.50
C HIS A 59 8.37 -19.58 10.06
N ASP A 60 8.77 -20.85 10.09
CA ASP A 60 7.89 -21.96 9.71
C ASP A 60 6.65 -22.06 10.60
N LYS A 61 6.77 -21.73 11.89
CA LYS A 61 5.65 -21.70 12.84
C LYS A 61 4.56 -20.71 12.41
N ASP A 62 4.94 -19.60 11.77
CA ASP A 62 4.01 -18.54 11.36
C ASP A 62 3.17 -19.05 10.18
N ILE A 63 3.82 -19.74 9.23
CA ILE A 63 3.16 -20.39 8.10
C ILE A 63 2.24 -21.51 8.61
N GLN A 64 2.72 -22.37 9.51
CA GLN A 64 1.95 -23.49 10.06
C GLN A 64 0.72 -23.04 10.86
N TRP A 65 0.81 -21.89 11.55
CA TRP A 65 -0.29 -21.29 12.31
C TRP A 65 -1.44 -20.79 11.41
N ALA A 66 -1.14 -20.37 10.19
CA ALA A 66 -2.11 -19.77 9.28
C ALA A 66 -3.02 -20.80 8.62
N ASP A 67 -4.30 -20.47 8.45
CA ASP A 67 -5.22 -21.18 7.56
C ASP A 67 -4.97 -20.77 6.09
N TYR A 68 -4.75 -19.47 5.87
CA TYR A 68 -4.40 -18.89 4.58
C TYR A 68 -3.24 -17.91 4.71
N VAL A 69 -2.41 -17.87 3.67
CA VAL A 69 -1.30 -16.93 3.54
C VAL A 69 -1.64 -15.91 2.47
N PHE A 70 -1.79 -14.66 2.86
CA PHE A 70 -2.05 -13.52 1.97
C PHE A 70 -0.70 -12.91 1.57
N LEU A 71 -0.40 -12.97 0.28
CA LEU A 71 0.87 -12.55 -0.29
C LEU A 71 0.67 -11.36 -1.23
N SER A 72 1.47 -10.32 -1.08
CA SER A 72 1.54 -9.24 -2.08
C SER A 72 2.99 -8.96 -2.46
N GLY A 73 3.23 -8.06 -3.40
CA GLY A 73 4.58 -7.69 -3.80
C GLY A 73 4.62 -6.85 -5.06
N MET A 74 5.79 -6.25 -5.28
CA MET A 74 6.19 -5.55 -6.48
C MET A 74 6.94 -6.50 -7.42
N SER A 75 7.01 -6.18 -8.71
CA SER A 75 7.69 -7.01 -9.72
C SER A 75 9.13 -7.39 -9.34
N ILE A 76 9.87 -6.48 -8.69
CA ILE A 76 11.25 -6.70 -8.24
C ILE A 76 11.37 -7.74 -7.11
N GLN A 77 10.27 -8.06 -6.43
CA GLN A 77 10.21 -9.01 -5.33
C GLN A 77 9.83 -10.44 -5.77
N ALA A 78 9.70 -10.69 -7.08
CA ALA A 78 9.24 -11.97 -7.64
C ALA A 78 10.02 -13.19 -7.13
N GLU A 79 11.34 -13.11 -7.03
CA GLU A 79 12.16 -14.23 -6.53
C GLU A 79 11.87 -14.53 -5.05
N SER A 80 11.72 -13.48 -4.23
CA SER A 80 11.36 -13.64 -2.81
C SER A 80 9.94 -14.21 -2.66
N ALA A 81 8.99 -13.75 -3.47
CA ALA A 81 7.63 -14.28 -3.51
C ALA A 81 7.61 -15.79 -3.82
N ARG A 82 8.36 -16.26 -4.84
CA ARG A 82 8.47 -17.68 -5.18
C ARG A 82 9.03 -18.55 -4.04
N LYS A 83 9.99 -18.03 -3.28
CA LYS A 83 10.52 -18.72 -2.09
C LYS A 83 9.46 -18.87 -1.00
N ILE A 84 8.67 -17.82 -0.75
CA ILE A 84 7.55 -17.86 0.21
C ILE A 84 6.50 -18.87 -0.25
N ILE A 85 6.07 -18.79 -1.51
CA ILE A 85 5.09 -19.69 -2.10
C ILE A 85 5.54 -21.15 -1.97
N SER A 86 6.78 -21.45 -2.30
CA SER A 86 7.36 -22.80 -2.19
C SER A 86 7.31 -23.32 -0.75
N ARG A 87 7.63 -22.47 0.24
CA ARG A 87 7.53 -22.83 1.67
C ARG A 87 6.08 -23.07 2.11
N CYS A 88 5.15 -22.21 1.71
CA CYS A 88 3.72 -22.38 2.00
C CYS A 88 3.19 -23.70 1.45
N LYS A 89 3.56 -24.06 0.21
CA LYS A 89 3.19 -25.34 -0.40
C LYS A 89 3.78 -26.54 0.32
N ALA A 90 5.03 -26.46 0.78
CA ALA A 90 5.65 -27.53 1.57
C ALA A 90 4.90 -27.81 2.88
N PHE A 91 4.24 -26.80 3.45
CA PHE A 91 3.37 -26.94 4.62
C PHE A 91 1.89 -27.19 4.29
N GLY A 92 1.53 -27.36 3.01
CA GLY A 92 0.15 -27.58 2.57
C GLY A 92 -0.78 -26.39 2.82
N LYS A 93 -0.24 -25.17 2.91
CA LYS A 93 -1.02 -23.95 3.19
C LYS A 93 -1.56 -23.32 1.92
N LYS A 94 -2.79 -22.81 2.02
CA LYS A 94 -3.48 -22.12 0.93
C LYS A 94 -2.98 -20.68 0.79
N ILE A 95 -2.71 -20.27 -0.44
CA ILE A 95 -2.12 -18.96 -0.76
C ILE A 95 -3.15 -18.09 -1.48
N VAL A 96 -3.33 -16.88 -1.00
CA VAL A 96 -4.10 -15.81 -1.66
C VAL A 96 -3.12 -14.73 -2.07
N ALA A 97 -2.92 -14.50 -3.37
CA ALA A 97 -1.94 -13.53 -3.86
C ALA A 97 -2.59 -12.39 -4.65
N GLY A 98 -2.08 -11.17 -4.46
CA GLY A 98 -2.58 -9.97 -5.13
C GLY A 98 -1.63 -8.79 -5.05
N GLY A 99 -1.99 -7.67 -5.69
CA GLY A 99 -1.12 -6.49 -5.81
C GLY A 99 -0.22 -6.53 -7.06
N PRO A 100 0.67 -5.53 -7.24
CA PRO A 100 1.24 -5.22 -8.55
C PRO A 100 1.96 -6.38 -9.25
N LEU A 101 2.78 -7.16 -8.53
CA LEU A 101 3.45 -8.34 -9.08
C LEU A 101 2.46 -9.34 -9.69
N PHE A 102 1.43 -9.71 -8.91
CA PHE A 102 0.48 -10.73 -9.32
C PHE A 102 -0.49 -10.17 -10.36
N THR A 103 -0.93 -8.91 -10.26
CA THR A 103 -1.76 -8.29 -11.30
C THR A 103 -1.06 -8.27 -12.66
N ALA A 104 0.24 -7.97 -12.71
CA ALA A 104 0.97 -7.86 -13.96
C ALA A 104 1.48 -9.20 -14.53
N ARG A 105 1.71 -10.20 -13.67
CA ARG A 105 2.43 -11.45 -14.04
C ARG A 105 1.79 -12.70 -13.44
N TYR A 106 0.47 -12.72 -13.27
CA TYR A 106 -0.24 -13.82 -12.60
C TYR A 106 -0.02 -15.19 -13.28
N ASP A 107 0.18 -15.18 -14.59
CA ASP A 107 0.47 -16.34 -15.43
C ASP A 107 1.81 -17.02 -15.11
N GLU A 108 2.69 -16.36 -14.35
CA GLU A 108 3.94 -16.95 -13.84
C GLU A 108 3.79 -17.62 -12.47
N PHE A 109 2.59 -17.65 -11.89
CA PHE A 109 2.32 -18.09 -10.51
C PHE A 109 1.15 -19.08 -10.42
N ASP A 110 1.07 -20.04 -11.36
CA ASP A 110 0.07 -21.11 -11.38
C ASP A 110 0.01 -21.92 -10.06
N GLU A 111 1.09 -21.90 -9.28
CA GLU A 111 1.15 -22.60 -8.01
C GLU A 111 0.39 -21.93 -6.85
N VAL A 112 -0.11 -20.71 -7.03
CA VAL A 112 -0.93 -19.97 -6.05
C VAL A 112 -2.37 -20.50 -6.09
N ASP A 113 -3.01 -20.71 -4.95
CA ASP A 113 -4.38 -21.24 -4.93
C ASP A 113 -5.42 -20.22 -5.43
N TYR A 114 -5.30 -18.96 -4.96
CA TYR A 114 -6.25 -17.89 -5.25
C TYR A 114 -5.54 -16.60 -5.65
N LEU A 115 -5.84 -16.09 -6.83
CA LEU A 115 -5.33 -14.83 -7.37
C LEU A 115 -6.42 -13.76 -7.29
N VAL A 116 -6.16 -12.70 -6.52
CA VAL A 116 -7.03 -11.53 -6.38
C VAL A 116 -6.36 -10.37 -7.12
N LEU A 117 -6.75 -10.20 -8.38
CA LEU A 117 -6.12 -9.28 -9.32
C LEU A 117 -6.82 -7.92 -9.33
N ASN A 118 -6.15 -6.92 -9.93
CA ASN A 118 -6.61 -5.52 -9.96
C ASN A 118 -6.76 -4.94 -8.53
N GLU A 119 -7.73 -4.05 -8.30
CA GLU A 119 -7.94 -3.38 -7.02
C GLU A 119 -8.82 -4.19 -6.07
N ALA A 120 -8.30 -4.41 -4.86
CA ALA A 120 -8.91 -5.27 -3.86
C ALA A 120 -10.32 -4.80 -3.46
N GLU A 121 -10.63 -3.52 -3.53
CA GLU A 121 -11.96 -2.98 -3.21
C GLU A 121 -13.08 -3.60 -4.07
N ILE A 122 -12.75 -4.06 -5.27
CA ILE A 122 -13.69 -4.74 -6.17
C ILE A 122 -13.57 -6.27 -6.04
N THR A 123 -12.35 -6.80 -6.10
CA THR A 123 -12.15 -8.24 -6.31
C THR A 123 -12.08 -9.04 -5.02
N LEU A 124 -11.60 -8.45 -3.92
CA LEU A 124 -11.49 -9.14 -2.63
C LEU A 124 -12.87 -9.49 -2.02
N PRO A 125 -13.89 -8.62 -2.03
CA PRO A 125 -15.22 -8.97 -1.52
C PRO A 125 -15.83 -10.19 -2.23
N LEU A 126 -15.61 -10.30 -3.55
CA LEU A 126 -16.07 -11.45 -4.35
C LEU A 126 -15.38 -12.74 -3.88
N PHE A 127 -14.06 -12.69 -3.71
CA PHE A 127 -13.29 -13.81 -3.18
C PHE A 127 -13.76 -14.22 -1.78
N LEU A 128 -13.91 -13.27 -0.87
CA LEU A 128 -14.31 -13.54 0.51
C LEU A 128 -15.72 -14.16 0.59
N ASN A 129 -16.65 -13.71 -0.26
CA ASN A 129 -17.99 -14.27 -0.34
C ASN A 129 -17.96 -15.74 -0.80
N ASP A 130 -17.25 -16.05 -1.89
CA ASP A 130 -17.14 -17.41 -2.40
C ASP A 130 -16.34 -18.32 -1.45
N LEU A 131 -15.31 -17.77 -0.78
CA LEU A 131 -14.57 -18.46 0.26
C LEU A 131 -15.46 -18.88 1.43
N SER A 132 -16.38 -18.01 1.86
CA SER A 132 -17.32 -18.30 2.97
C SER A 132 -18.29 -19.43 2.65
N ARG A 133 -18.52 -19.70 1.35
CA ARG A 133 -19.40 -20.75 0.83
C ARG A 133 -18.63 -22.02 0.47
N GLY A 134 -17.30 -22.02 0.54
CA GLY A 134 -16.47 -23.13 0.08
C GLY A 134 -16.39 -23.25 -1.45
N GLU A 135 -16.67 -22.18 -2.18
CA GLU A 135 -16.74 -22.14 -3.65
C GLU A 135 -15.68 -21.22 -4.27
N ALA A 136 -14.59 -20.95 -3.55
CA ALA A 136 -13.56 -20.02 -4.01
C ALA A 136 -12.91 -20.49 -5.33
N LYS A 137 -12.93 -19.61 -6.33
CA LYS A 137 -12.32 -19.80 -7.66
C LYS A 137 -10.84 -19.45 -7.66
N HIS A 138 -10.09 -19.97 -8.62
CA HIS A 138 -8.65 -19.69 -8.73
C HIS A 138 -8.34 -18.21 -9.03
N ILE A 139 -9.13 -17.51 -9.86
CA ILE A 139 -8.86 -16.11 -10.25
C ILE A 139 -10.09 -15.24 -10.01
N TYR A 140 -9.86 -14.07 -9.42
CA TYR A 140 -10.80 -12.95 -9.32
C TYR A 140 -10.17 -11.72 -9.96
N SER A 141 -10.84 -11.16 -10.96
CA SER A 141 -10.36 -10.01 -11.72
C SER A 141 -11.54 -9.10 -12.10
N SER A 142 -11.21 -7.86 -12.46
CA SER A 142 -12.16 -6.86 -12.92
C SER A 142 -11.49 -5.95 -13.94
N ASN A 143 -12.23 -5.48 -14.93
CA ASN A 143 -11.82 -4.43 -15.86
C ASN A 143 -12.25 -3.03 -15.40
N GLU A 144 -12.97 -2.96 -14.27
CA GLU A 144 -13.41 -1.72 -13.65
C GLU A 144 -12.38 -1.19 -12.66
N TRP A 145 -12.45 0.12 -12.42
CA TRP A 145 -11.61 0.82 -11.45
C TRP A 145 -12.40 1.09 -10.17
N ALA A 146 -11.82 0.77 -9.02
CA ALA A 146 -12.45 0.95 -7.72
C ALA A 146 -12.82 2.40 -7.43
N ASP A 147 -13.91 2.58 -6.69
CA ASP A 147 -14.12 3.84 -6.00
C ASP A 147 -13.18 3.90 -4.80
N ILE A 148 -12.11 4.69 -4.91
CA ILE A 148 -11.09 4.86 -3.86
C ILE A 148 -11.69 5.42 -2.55
N THR A 149 -12.89 6.00 -2.59
CA THR A 149 -13.57 6.44 -1.37
C THR A 149 -14.09 5.28 -0.52
N THR A 150 -14.11 4.06 -1.05
CA THR A 150 -14.45 2.84 -0.30
C THR A 150 -13.24 2.21 0.42
N THR A 151 -12.03 2.69 0.13
CA THR A 151 -10.79 2.18 0.74
C THR A 151 -10.76 2.47 2.25
N PRO A 152 -10.59 1.46 3.11
CA PRO A 152 -10.51 1.67 4.55
C PRO A 152 -9.15 2.22 4.99
N VAL A 153 -9.10 2.73 6.22
CA VAL A 153 -7.84 3.04 6.91
C VAL A 153 -7.01 1.74 7.07
N PRO A 154 -5.70 1.75 6.75
CA PRO A 154 -4.84 0.57 6.93
C PRO A 154 -4.74 0.12 8.40
N LEU A 155 -4.57 -1.19 8.63
CA LEU A 155 -4.41 -1.75 9.99
C LEU A 155 -3.00 -1.54 10.54
N TRP A 156 -2.75 -0.34 11.07
CA TRP A 156 -1.46 0.03 11.64
C TRP A 156 -1.02 -0.81 12.84
N GLU A 157 -1.97 -1.38 13.59
CA GLU A 157 -1.69 -2.21 14.75
C GLU A 157 -0.95 -3.52 14.42
N LEU A 158 -0.88 -3.89 13.14
CA LEU A 158 -0.17 -5.07 12.68
C LEU A 158 1.34 -4.87 12.52
N ILE A 159 1.84 -3.64 12.64
CA ILE A 159 3.25 -3.32 12.41
C ILE A 159 3.88 -2.51 13.55
N ASP A 160 5.19 -2.66 13.72
CA ASP A 160 5.98 -1.79 14.60
C ASP A 160 6.55 -0.60 13.81
N PHE A 161 5.99 0.59 14.04
CA PHE A 161 6.43 1.84 13.40
C PHE A 161 7.92 2.15 13.60
N LYS A 162 8.55 1.62 14.67
CA LYS A 162 9.97 1.88 14.93
C LYS A 162 10.87 1.30 13.85
N GLN A 163 10.41 0.29 13.12
CA GLN A 163 11.19 -0.40 12.10
C GLN A 163 11.28 0.36 10.77
N TYR A 164 10.41 1.35 10.56
CA TYR A 164 10.28 2.08 9.30
C TYR A 164 10.77 3.53 9.42
N ALA A 165 11.38 4.05 8.36
CA ALA A 165 11.83 5.43 8.31
C ALA A 165 10.66 6.42 8.14
N THR A 166 9.67 6.03 7.36
CA THR A 166 8.54 6.86 6.96
C THR A 166 7.25 6.04 6.97
N MET A 167 6.13 6.69 7.24
CA MET A 167 4.80 6.07 7.13
C MET A 167 4.13 6.53 5.83
N ASN A 168 3.21 5.72 5.31
CA ASN A 168 2.59 5.97 4.02
C ASN A 168 1.09 6.23 4.14
N ILE A 169 0.59 7.13 3.30
CA ILE A 169 -0.85 7.27 3.02
C ILE A 169 -1.03 7.43 1.51
N GLN A 170 -2.22 7.14 1.00
CA GLN A 170 -2.54 7.31 -0.43
C GLN A 170 -3.75 8.22 -0.56
N TYR A 171 -3.62 9.30 -1.31
CA TYR A 171 -4.71 10.22 -1.63
C TYR A 171 -5.40 9.83 -2.94
N SER A 172 -4.64 9.38 -3.94
CA SER A 172 -5.16 9.13 -5.28
C SER A 172 -4.54 7.92 -5.97
N ARG A 173 -5.23 7.46 -7.02
CA ARG A 173 -4.78 6.41 -7.94
C ARG A 173 -5.07 6.82 -9.38
N GLY A 174 -4.17 6.45 -10.29
CA GLY A 174 -4.28 6.70 -11.72
C GLY A 174 -3.67 8.05 -12.14
N CYS A 175 -3.17 8.10 -13.37
CA CYS A 175 -2.39 9.23 -13.88
C CYS A 175 -2.77 9.54 -15.34
N PRO A 176 -2.99 10.82 -15.72
CA PRO A 176 -3.41 11.16 -17.09
C PRO A 176 -2.26 11.12 -18.10
N TYR A 177 -1.02 11.03 -17.63
CA TYR A 177 0.18 11.00 -18.47
C TYR A 177 0.43 9.61 -19.06
N ASP A 178 1.18 9.58 -20.17
CA ASP A 178 1.46 8.38 -20.95
C ASP A 178 2.96 8.14 -21.11
N CYS A 179 3.67 8.09 -19.98
CA CYS A 179 5.09 7.83 -19.97
C CYS A 179 5.36 6.39 -20.42
N GLU A 180 6.19 6.18 -21.44
CA GLU A 180 6.44 4.86 -22.06
C GLU A 180 7.01 3.81 -21.08
N PHE A 181 7.65 4.27 -20.01
CA PHE A 181 8.29 3.43 -18.99
C PHE A 181 7.38 3.10 -17.80
N CYS A 182 6.14 3.61 -17.78
CA CYS A 182 5.29 3.66 -16.60
C CYS A 182 4.15 2.63 -16.67
N ASP A 183 3.97 1.84 -15.62
CA ASP A 183 2.92 0.82 -15.50
C ASP A 183 1.65 1.34 -14.79
N ILE A 184 1.66 2.59 -14.32
CA ILE A 184 0.55 3.19 -13.55
C ILE A 184 -0.76 3.25 -14.31
N THR A 185 -0.72 3.55 -15.62
CA THR A 185 -1.95 3.57 -16.43
C THR A 185 -2.53 2.17 -16.64
N VAL A 186 -1.68 1.14 -16.60
CA VAL A 186 -2.07 -0.28 -16.66
C VAL A 186 -2.61 -0.76 -15.31
N LEU A 187 -2.01 -0.33 -14.20
CA LEU A 187 -2.37 -0.77 -12.84
C LEU A 187 -3.52 0.01 -12.21
N TYR A 188 -3.68 1.29 -12.53
CA TYR A 188 -4.62 2.20 -11.86
C TYR A 188 -5.48 3.05 -12.81
N GLY A 189 -5.27 2.90 -14.12
CA GLY A 189 -6.02 3.62 -15.13
C GLY A 189 -5.53 5.06 -15.36
N ARG A 190 -6.12 5.70 -16.36
CA ARG A 190 -5.69 7.04 -16.83
C ARG A 190 -6.37 8.20 -16.10
N LYS A 191 -7.45 7.94 -15.39
CA LYS A 191 -8.23 8.99 -14.72
C LYS A 191 -7.82 9.04 -13.24
N PRO A 192 -7.28 10.17 -12.76
CA PRO A 192 -7.04 10.36 -11.33
C PRO A 192 -8.34 10.18 -10.54
N ARG A 193 -8.37 9.17 -9.68
CA ARG A 193 -9.42 8.89 -8.71
C ARG A 193 -8.88 9.24 -7.34
N THR A 194 -9.64 10.03 -6.59
CA THR A 194 -9.13 10.70 -5.39
C THR A 194 -10.03 10.43 -4.20
N LYS A 195 -9.45 10.19 -3.02
CA LYS A 195 -10.16 10.21 -1.75
C LYS A 195 -10.76 11.60 -1.48
N THR A 196 -11.66 11.68 -0.50
CA THR A 196 -12.11 12.98 0.03
C THR A 196 -11.04 13.58 0.96
N ALA A 197 -11.14 14.90 1.20
CA ALA A 197 -10.28 15.58 2.16
C ALA A 197 -10.41 14.95 3.57
N ASP A 198 -11.64 14.60 3.98
CA ASP A 198 -11.92 13.99 5.28
C ASP A 198 -11.28 12.60 5.41
N GLN A 199 -11.27 11.80 4.35
CA GLN A 199 -10.59 10.50 4.37
C GLN A 199 -9.08 10.65 4.53
N LEU A 200 -8.47 11.57 3.78
CA LEU A 200 -7.03 11.82 3.87
C LEU A 200 -6.65 12.31 5.27
N VAL A 201 -7.41 13.26 5.82
CA VAL A 201 -7.22 13.75 7.19
C VAL A 201 -7.47 12.65 8.22
N GLY A 202 -8.45 11.78 8.00
CA GLY A 202 -8.72 10.61 8.83
C GLY A 202 -7.56 9.62 8.87
N GLU A 203 -6.91 9.36 7.74
CA GLU A 203 -5.71 8.51 7.67
C GLU A 203 -4.52 9.15 8.40
N LEU A 204 -4.31 10.46 8.25
CA LEU A 204 -3.30 11.18 9.04
C LEU A 204 -3.58 11.14 10.55
N GLU A 205 -4.84 11.33 10.93
CA GLU A 205 -5.28 11.25 12.33
C GLU A 205 -5.09 9.83 12.88
N SER A 206 -5.27 8.79 12.07
CA SER A 206 -5.04 7.40 12.47
C SER A 206 -3.57 7.13 12.79
N LEU A 207 -2.63 7.62 11.97
CA LEU A 207 -1.20 7.54 12.24
C LEU A 207 -0.82 8.33 13.52
N TYR A 208 -1.38 9.52 13.67
CA TYR A 208 -1.17 10.34 14.88
C TYR A 208 -1.70 9.62 16.13
N THR A 209 -2.88 9.00 16.05
CA THR A 209 -3.47 8.28 17.18
C THR A 209 -2.69 7.01 17.51
N ALA A 210 -2.19 6.31 16.50
CA ALA A 210 -1.30 5.15 16.64
C ALA A 210 0.11 5.50 17.15
N GLY A 211 0.42 6.79 17.34
CA GLY A 211 1.66 7.25 17.97
C GLY A 211 2.78 7.65 17.01
N TRP A 212 2.56 7.63 15.69
CA TRP A 212 3.55 8.13 14.73
C TRP A 212 3.70 9.66 14.85
N ARG A 213 4.93 10.18 14.78
CA ARG A 213 5.24 11.63 14.90
C ARG A 213 6.31 12.07 13.89
N GLY A 214 6.47 11.32 12.81
CA GLY A 214 7.57 11.49 11.85
C GLY A 214 7.09 11.86 10.46
N HIS A 215 7.94 11.57 9.48
CA HIS A 215 7.68 11.84 8.08
C HIS A 215 6.59 10.92 7.51
N VAL A 216 5.70 11.48 6.69
CA VAL A 216 4.62 10.78 5.99
C VAL A 216 4.78 10.97 4.50
N PHE A 217 4.90 9.87 3.76
CA PHE A 217 4.97 9.87 2.31
C PHE A 217 3.57 9.63 1.72
N LEU A 218 3.11 10.59 0.92
CA LEU A 218 1.91 10.42 0.10
C LEU A 218 2.33 9.68 -1.16
N VAL A 219 2.04 8.38 -1.21
CA VAL A 219 2.57 7.41 -2.20
C VAL A 219 1.92 7.51 -3.58
N ASP A 220 1.23 8.61 -3.85
CA ASP A 220 0.55 8.83 -5.11
C ASP A 220 1.58 8.98 -6.23
N ASP A 221 1.41 8.25 -7.34
CA ASP A 221 2.32 8.35 -8.50
C ASP A 221 2.32 9.77 -9.12
N ASN A 222 1.24 10.51 -8.88
CA ASN A 222 1.15 11.92 -9.18
C ASN A 222 0.12 12.62 -8.29
N PHE A 223 0.56 13.14 -7.15
CA PHE A 223 -0.31 13.85 -6.20
C PHE A 223 -1.06 15.02 -6.85
N ILE A 224 -0.44 15.67 -7.85
CA ILE A 224 -1.02 16.82 -8.55
C ILE A 224 -1.85 16.43 -9.77
N GLY A 225 -2.16 15.14 -9.96
CA GLY A 225 -2.99 14.63 -11.06
C GLY A 225 -4.36 15.30 -11.15
N ASN A 226 -4.89 15.81 -10.04
CA ASN A 226 -6.06 16.69 -10.00
C ASN A 226 -5.76 18.00 -9.25
N LYS A 227 -4.96 18.88 -9.87
CA LYS A 227 -4.56 20.19 -9.32
C LYS A 227 -5.72 20.99 -8.73
N GLY A 228 -6.87 21.02 -9.42
CA GLY A 228 -8.05 21.77 -8.99
C GLY A 228 -8.58 21.31 -7.63
N LYS A 229 -8.69 19.99 -7.43
CA LYS A 229 -9.10 19.42 -6.14
C LYS A 229 -8.02 19.59 -5.07
N VAL A 230 -6.75 19.41 -5.44
CA VAL A 230 -5.62 19.59 -4.50
C VAL A 230 -5.62 21.00 -3.90
N LYS A 231 -5.71 22.03 -4.73
CA LYS A 231 -5.74 23.43 -4.28
C LYS A 231 -6.98 23.78 -3.47
N LYS A 232 -8.16 23.35 -3.92
CA LYS A 232 -9.44 23.80 -3.34
C LYS A 232 -9.87 23.04 -2.10
N GLU A 233 -9.48 21.76 -1.98
CA GLU A 233 -9.99 20.87 -0.94
C GLU A 233 -8.86 20.28 -0.08
N ILE A 234 -7.83 19.71 -0.73
CA ILE A 234 -6.84 18.88 -0.04
C ILE A 234 -5.85 19.71 0.77
N LEU A 235 -5.17 20.68 0.14
CA LEU A 235 -4.22 21.54 0.85
C LEU A 235 -4.88 22.35 1.98
N PRO A 236 -6.08 22.94 1.81
CA PRO A 236 -6.78 23.59 2.92
C PRO A 236 -7.06 22.64 4.09
N ALA A 237 -7.53 21.42 3.83
CA ALA A 237 -7.83 20.44 4.89
C ALA A 237 -6.56 19.95 5.60
N LEU A 238 -5.51 19.63 4.83
CA LEU A 238 -4.19 19.28 5.38
C LEU A 238 -3.64 20.41 6.24
N GLY A 239 -3.68 21.65 5.76
CA GLY A 239 -3.19 22.82 6.48
C GLY A 239 -3.92 23.04 7.80
N GLN A 240 -5.25 22.90 7.82
CA GLN A 240 -6.03 22.99 9.06
C GLN A 240 -5.66 21.91 10.06
N TRP A 241 -5.56 20.65 9.61
CA TRP A 241 -5.20 19.53 10.47
C TRP A 241 -3.76 19.66 11.00
N MET A 242 -2.81 20.01 10.14
CA MET A 242 -1.41 20.23 10.48
C MET A 242 -1.25 21.34 11.52
N LYS A 243 -1.94 22.49 11.33
CA LYS A 243 -1.96 23.58 12.33
C LYS A 243 -2.53 23.11 13.67
N LYS A 244 -3.65 22.39 13.66
CA LYS A 244 -4.28 21.82 14.87
C LYS A 244 -3.34 20.87 15.61
N ARG A 245 -2.53 20.09 14.88
CA ARG A 245 -1.53 19.17 15.44
C ARG A 245 -0.14 19.77 15.60
N LYS A 246 0.02 21.09 15.45
CA LYS A 246 1.28 21.83 15.59
C LYS A 246 2.39 21.32 14.65
N HIS A 247 2.04 21.05 13.39
CA HIS A 247 2.93 20.57 12.34
C HIS A 247 3.75 19.34 12.74
N VAL A 248 3.06 18.36 13.32
CA VAL A 248 3.65 17.14 13.87
C VAL A 248 4.30 16.23 12.83
N PHE A 249 3.91 16.33 11.56
CA PHE A 249 4.45 15.55 10.46
C PHE A 249 5.24 16.43 9.49
N SER A 250 6.19 15.82 8.79
CA SER A 250 6.70 16.33 7.53
C SER A 250 6.14 15.48 6.39
N LEU A 251 5.88 16.09 5.25
CA LEU A 251 5.25 15.42 4.12
C LEU A 251 6.22 15.33 2.93
N SER A 252 6.09 14.26 2.17
CA SER A 252 6.64 14.15 0.82
C SER A 252 5.63 13.49 -0.11
N THR A 253 5.86 13.61 -1.41
CA THR A 253 5.06 12.95 -2.42
C THR A 253 5.81 12.85 -3.74
N GLU A 254 5.19 12.26 -4.75
CA GLU A 254 5.65 12.31 -6.13
C GLU A 254 4.71 13.19 -6.95
N ALA A 255 5.27 13.93 -7.91
CA ALA A 255 4.52 14.84 -8.76
C ALA A 255 5.15 14.94 -10.15
N SER A 256 4.33 15.25 -11.15
CA SER A 256 4.83 15.57 -12.48
C SER A 256 5.56 16.93 -12.51
N LEU A 257 6.54 17.08 -13.41
CA LEU A 257 7.39 18.27 -13.56
C LEU A 257 6.62 19.59 -13.72
N ASN A 258 5.41 19.54 -14.27
CA ASN A 258 4.54 20.71 -14.42
C ASN A 258 4.00 21.26 -13.08
N LEU A 259 4.41 20.70 -11.94
CA LEU A 259 4.30 21.37 -10.64
C LEU A 259 5.08 22.69 -10.65
N ALA A 260 6.24 22.73 -11.32
CA ALA A 260 7.11 23.91 -11.38
C ALA A 260 6.43 25.14 -11.99
N ASP A 261 5.42 24.94 -12.84
CA ASP A 261 4.67 26.00 -13.50
C ASP A 261 3.55 26.60 -12.63
N ASP A 262 3.38 26.11 -11.40
CA ASP A 262 2.25 26.45 -10.53
C ASP A 262 2.73 26.92 -9.14
N GLU A 263 3.14 28.19 -9.05
CA GLU A 263 3.65 28.80 -7.81
C GLU A 263 2.65 28.73 -6.65
N GLU A 264 1.35 28.92 -6.92
CA GLU A 264 0.31 28.83 -5.89
C GLU A 264 0.24 27.43 -5.29
N LEU A 265 0.32 26.39 -6.14
CA LEU A 265 0.33 25.00 -5.70
C LEU A 265 1.59 24.69 -4.88
N LEU A 266 2.76 25.12 -5.36
CA LEU A 266 4.04 24.94 -4.68
C LEU A 266 4.03 25.59 -3.29
N HIS A 267 3.62 26.86 -3.19
CA HIS A 267 3.53 27.55 -1.91
C HIS A 267 2.54 26.85 -0.98
N GLY A 268 1.36 26.45 -1.47
CA GLY A 268 0.38 25.71 -0.69
C GLY A 268 0.93 24.36 -0.17
N MET A 269 1.72 23.64 -0.97
CA MET A 269 2.38 22.40 -0.53
C MET A 269 3.41 22.68 0.58
N VAL A 270 4.26 23.69 0.41
CA VAL A 270 5.25 24.07 1.44
C VAL A 270 4.56 24.47 2.75
N GLU A 271 3.47 25.25 2.68
CA GLU A 271 2.73 25.72 3.86
C GLU A 271 2.14 24.58 4.70
N VAL A 272 1.72 23.48 4.08
CA VAL A 272 1.17 22.32 4.80
C VAL A 272 2.24 21.35 5.28
N GLY A 273 3.51 21.57 4.91
CA GLY A 273 4.65 20.80 5.40
C GLY A 273 5.26 19.82 4.41
N PHE A 274 4.96 19.93 3.10
CA PHE A 274 5.74 19.22 2.08
C PHE A 274 7.16 19.80 2.02
N ASN A 275 8.17 18.94 2.21
CA ASN A 275 9.57 19.34 2.16
C ASN A 275 10.41 18.56 1.14
N THR A 276 9.81 17.55 0.50
CA THR A 276 10.41 16.70 -0.54
C THR A 276 9.33 16.37 -1.57
N VAL A 277 9.63 16.54 -2.86
CA VAL A 277 8.75 16.21 -4.00
C VAL A 277 9.58 15.62 -5.12
#